data_AF-A0A969TF40-F1
#
_entry.id   AF-A0A969TF40-F1
#
_cell.length_a   1.000
_cell.length_b   1.000
_cell.length_c   1.000
_cell.angle_alpha   90.00
_cell.angle_beta   90.00
_cell.angle_gamma   90.00
#
_symmetry.space_group_name_H-M   'P 1'
#
loop_
_entity.id
_entity.type
_entity.pdbx_description
1 polymer ?
#
loop_
_entity_poly.entity_id
_entity_poly.type
_entity_poly.pdbx_seq_one_letter_code
_entity_poly.pdbx_strand_id
1 'polypeptide(L)' 'CNECGHINYALTLADRVWTCPGCGTMLDRDGNAARNIRDEGRWLVGAA' A
#
# COMPACT_ATOMS: atom_id res chain seq x y z
N CYS A 1 -0.73 3.46 0.75
CA CYS A 1 -1.00 2.97 2.11
C CYS A 1 -2.22 2.09 2.05
N ASN A 2 -2.07 0.80 2.35
CA ASN A 2 -3.19 -0.13 2.36
C ASN A 2 -4.17 0.13 3.52
N GLU A 3 -3.76 0.86 4.56
CA GLU A 3 -4.64 1.18 5.70
C GLU A 3 -5.63 2.32 5.41
N CYS A 4 -5.18 3.37 4.71
CA CYS A 4 -5.98 4.60 4.56
C CYS A 4 -6.14 5.09 3.10
N GLY A 5 -5.57 4.39 2.13
CA GLY A 5 -5.66 4.75 0.71
C GLY A 5 -4.69 5.85 0.24
N HIS A 6 -3.96 6.52 1.13
CA HIS A 6 -2.99 7.56 0.73
C HIS A 6 -1.90 7.01 -0.24
N ILE A 7 -1.66 7.72 -1.34
CA ILE A 7 -0.65 7.38 -2.35
C ILE A 7 0.61 8.22 -2.12
N ASN A 8 1.74 7.57 -1.87
CA ASN A 8 3.03 8.24 -1.73
C ASN A 8 3.79 8.19 -3.05
N TYR A 9 3.76 9.31 -3.79
CA TYR A 9 4.42 9.45 -5.10
C TYR A 9 5.95 9.61 -5.01
N ALA A 10 6.49 9.92 -3.83
CA ALA A 10 7.92 10.11 -3.63
C ALA A 10 8.65 8.81 -3.21
N LEU A 11 7.93 7.71 -3.02
CA LEU A 11 8.48 6.45 -2.52
C LEU A 11 9.36 5.78 -3.57
N THR A 12 10.61 5.48 -3.21
CA THR A 12 11.58 4.80 -4.07
C THR A 12 11.75 3.33 -3.68
N LEU A 13 12.50 2.56 -4.48
CA LEU A 13 12.82 1.16 -4.15
C LEU A 13 13.73 1.03 -2.91
N ALA A 14 14.56 2.04 -2.65
CA ALA A 14 15.46 2.08 -1.49
C ALA A 14 14.69 2.29 -0.17
N ASP A 15 13.50 2.90 -0.23
CA ASP A 15 12.64 3.13 0.93
C ASP A 15 11.95 1.82 1.34
N ARG A 16 12.67 0.99 2.10
CA ARG A 16 12.15 -0.30 2.61
C ARG A 16 11.00 -0.09 3.58
N VAL A 17 11.07 0.94 4.42
CA VAL A 17 10.05 1.30 5.41
C VAL A 17 9.74 2.79 5.27
N TRP A 18 8.46 3.15 5.38
CA TRP A 18 8.03 4.54 5.35
C TRP A 18 6.81 4.76 6.26
N THR A 19 6.68 5.96 6.80
CA THR A 19 5.51 6.36 7.59
C THR A 19 4.49 7.04 6.69
N CYS A 20 3.25 6.56 6.72
CA CYS A 20 2.18 7.15 5.93
C CYS A 20 1.84 8.56 6.44
N PRO A 21 1.93 9.62 5.63
CA PRO A 21 1.59 10.97 6.08
C PRO A 21 0.07 11.16 6.24
N GLY A 22 -0.75 10.27 5.67
CA GLY A 22 -2.20 10.31 5.80
C GLY A 22 -2.75 9.70 7.10
N CYS A 23 -2.08 8.71 7.68
CA CYS A 23 -2.58 8.00 8.88
C CYS A 23 -1.54 7.69 9.96
N GLY A 24 -0.27 8.02 9.73
CA GLY A 24 0.81 7.76 10.68
C GLY A 24 1.30 6.31 10.75
N THR A 25 0.67 5.36 10.05
CA THR A 25 1.10 3.96 10.06
C THR A 25 2.49 3.81 9.45
N MET A 26 3.38 3.09 10.15
CA MET A 26 4.66 2.65 9.62
C MET A 26 4.47 1.40 8.75
N LEU A 27 4.93 1.44 7.51
CA LEU A 27 4.68 0.41 6.50
C LEU A 27 6.00 -0.10 5.94
N ASP A 28 6.14 -1.44 5.87
CA ASP A 28 7.10 -2.07 4.96
C ASP A 28 6.59 -1.94 3.52
N ARG A 29 7.43 -1.46 2.60
CA ARG A 29 7.06 -1.17 1.21
C ARG A 29 6.53 -2.41 0.49
N ASP A 30 7.26 -3.52 0.59
CA ASP A 30 6.93 -4.75 -0.13
C ASP A 30 5.66 -5.40 0.46
N GLY A 31 5.55 -5.45 1.79
CA GLY A 31 4.36 -5.94 2.48
C GLY A 31 3.11 -5.09 2.19
N ASN A 32 3.24 -3.76 2.19
CA ASN A 32 2.15 -2.86 1.83
C ASN A 32 1.73 -3.04 0.35
N ALA A 33 2.69 -3.20 -0.56
CA ALA A 33 2.40 -3.44 -1.98
C ALA A 33 1.69 -4.78 -2.20
N ALA A 34 2.12 -5.86 -1.54
CA ALA A 34 1.47 -7.16 -1.62
C ALA A 34 0.00 -7.12 -1.16
N ARG A 35 -0.29 -6.37 -0.08
CA ARG A 35 -1.67 -6.15 0.40
C ARG A 35 -2.51 -5.38 -0.62
N ASN A 36 -1.96 -4.31 -1.21
CA ASN A 36 -2.65 -3.57 -2.26
C ASN A 36 -3.00 -4.47 -3.47
N ILE A 37 -2.06 -5.28 -3.95
CA ILE A 37 -2.27 -6.20 -5.09
C ILE A 37 -3.32 -7.26 -4.74
N ARG A 38 -3.27 -7.84 -3.53
CA ARG A 38 -4.27 -8.79 -3.04
C ARG A 38 -5.67 -8.18 -3.06
N ASP A 39 -5.82 -6.96 -2.57
CA ASP A 39 -7.13 -6.30 -2.44
C ASP A 39 -7.69 -5.91 -3.81
N GLU A 40 -6.84 -5.42 -4.73
CA GLU A 40 -7.21 -5.20 -6.13
C GLU A 40 -7.66 -6.49 -6.82
N GLY A 41 -6.89 -7.58 -6.65
CA GLY A 41 -7.25 -8.89 -7.21
C GLY A 41 -8.59 -9.42 -6.68
N ARG A 42 -8.90 -9.19 -5.39
CA ARG A 42 -10.20 -9.52 -4.81
C ARG A 42 -11.33 -8.71 -5.43
N TRP A 43 -11.09 -7.42 -5.73
CA TRP A 43 -12.08 -6.56 -6.37
C TRP A 43 -12.39 -7.03 -7.79
N LEU A 44 -11.35 -7.33 -8.57
CA LEU A 44 -11.50 -7.82 -9.95
C LEU A 44 -12.23 -9.16 -10.05
N VAL A 45 -11.99 -10.08 -9.10
CA VAL A 45 -12.64 -11.41 -9.09
C VAL A 45 -14.03 -11.37 -8.46
N GLY A 46 -14.25 -10.52 -7.45
CA GLY A 46 -15.52 -10.40 -6.73
C GLY A 46 -16.54 -9.47 -7.39
N ALA A 47 -16.14 -8.68 -8.40
CA ALA A 47 -17.02 -7.84 -9.20
C ALA A 47 -17.69 -8.59 -10.39
N ALA A 48 -17.60 -9.93 -10.43
CA ALA A 48 -18.28 -10.80 -11.38
C ALA A 48 -19.65 -11.28 -10.84
#